data_AF-A0A6B2XXK8-F1
#
_entry.id   AF-A0A6B2XXK8-F1
#
_cell.length_a   1.000
_cell.length_b   1.000
_cell.length_c   1.000
_cell.angle_alpha   90.00
_cell.angle_beta   90.00
_cell.angle_gamma   90.00
#
_symmetry.space_group_name_H-M   'P 1'
#
loop_
_entity.id
_entity.type
_entity.pdbx_description
1 polymer ?
#
loop_
_entity_poly.entity_id
_entity_poly.type
_entity_poly.pdbx_seq_one_letter_code
_entity_poly.pdbx_strand_id
1 'polypeptide(L)'
;PSLTLLDGAWPGPGEIVLEQSAAETAGLSAGDATTVVLGGESTPVTVSGVFGIEAAAAGAVLVGIDGETARDVFAPDGMVPQLAVWATPSSGAVDEDALAQRVGDVLPEGAEAVTGEQARAEAIEAVEEVLGFVESFLLVF
;
A
#
# COMPACT_ATOMS: atom_id res chain seq x y z
N PRO A 1 8.35 -0.86 1.33
CA PRO A 1 8.69 0.59 1.26
C PRO A 1 8.69 1.13 2.69
N SER A 2 9.65 1.97 3.06
CA SER A 2 9.61 2.69 4.35
C SER A 2 8.67 3.88 4.24
N LEU A 3 7.82 4.06 5.25
CA LEU A 3 7.03 5.28 5.41
C LEU A 3 7.64 6.11 6.54
N THR A 4 7.82 7.41 6.32
CA THR A 4 8.35 8.32 7.33
C THR A 4 7.33 9.42 7.59
N LEU A 5 6.94 9.60 8.85
CA LEU A 5 6.09 10.73 9.24
C LEU A 5 6.94 12.02 9.18
N LEU A 6 6.48 13.00 8.40
CA LEU A 6 7.17 14.28 8.21
C LEU A 6 6.59 15.38 9.09
N ASP A 7 5.27 15.38 9.25
CA ASP A 7 4.54 16.35 10.07
C ASP A 7 3.27 15.73 10.68
N GLY A 8 2.82 16.26 11.81
CA GLY A 8 1.60 15.84 12.49
C GLY A 8 1.68 14.44 13.11
N ALA A 9 0.63 13.64 12.88
CA ALA A 9 0.46 12.30 13.45
C ALA A 9 -0.13 11.31 12.43
N TRP A 10 0.10 10.02 12.68
CA TRP A 10 -0.62 8.94 12.00
C TRP A 10 -2.13 9.02 12.30
N PRO A 11 -3.00 8.66 11.34
CA PRO A 11 -4.43 8.97 11.42
C PRO A 11 -5.13 8.10 12.46
N GLY A 12 -6.02 8.72 13.24
CA GLY A 12 -7.05 8.04 14.00
C GLY A 12 -8.39 7.96 13.26
N PRO A 13 -9.47 7.52 13.93
CA PRO A 13 -10.81 7.48 13.36
C PRO A 13 -11.28 8.86 12.88
N GLY A 14 -11.73 8.95 11.63
CA GLY A 14 -12.17 10.21 11.01
C GLY A 14 -11.04 11.13 10.56
N GLU A 15 -9.80 10.67 10.59
CA GLU A 15 -8.62 11.41 10.14
C GLU A 15 -7.96 10.75 8.94
N ILE A 16 -7.18 11.53 8.20
CA ILE A 16 -6.32 11.05 7.12
C ILE A 16 -4.89 11.58 7.28
N VAL A 17 -3.92 10.80 6.81
CA VAL A 17 -2.55 11.28 6.58
C VAL A 17 -2.30 11.33 5.07
N LEU A 18 -1.72 12.42 4.59
CA LEU A 18 -1.46 12.60 3.16
C LEU A 18 0.02 12.36 2.86
N GLU A 19 0.30 11.75 1.72
CA GLU A 19 1.67 11.77 1.20
C GLU A 19 2.05 13.21 0.81
N GLN A 20 3.33 13.56 0.96
CA GLN A 20 3.81 14.94 0.75
C GLN A 20 3.34 15.57 -0.56
N SER A 21 3.51 14.89 -1.70
CA SER A 21 3.08 15.44 -3.00
C SER A 21 1.56 15.55 -3.12
N ALA A 22 0.80 14.64 -2.50
CA ALA A 22 -0.65 14.71 -2.42
C ALA A 22 -1.11 15.93 -1.61
N ALA A 23 -0.48 16.19 -0.46
CA ALA A 23 -0.75 17.33 0.39
C ALA A 23 -0.46 18.66 -0.35
N GLU A 24 0.70 18.74 -1.00
CA GLU A 24 1.11 19.92 -1.79
C GLU A 24 0.14 20.19 -2.95
N THR A 25 -0.27 19.14 -3.68
CA THR A 25 -1.20 19.26 -4.81
C THR A 25 -2.59 19.70 -4.35
N ALA A 26 -3.07 19.20 -3.22
CA ALA A 26 -4.36 19.56 -2.65
C ALA A 26 -4.34 20.91 -1.92
N GLY A 27 -3.15 21.46 -1.62
CA GLY A 27 -3.00 22.66 -0.80
C GLY A 27 -3.46 22.45 0.65
N LEU A 28 -3.29 21.24 1.17
CA LEU A 28 -3.72 20.83 2.52
C LEU A 28 -2.51 20.62 3.44
N SER A 29 -2.70 20.88 4.72
CA SER A 29 -1.73 20.71 5.80
C SER A 29 -2.37 20.00 7.00
N ALA A 30 -1.55 19.54 7.95
CA ALA A 30 -2.06 18.97 9.19
C ALA A 30 -2.97 19.98 9.93
N GLY A 31 -4.13 19.51 10.38
CA GLY A 31 -5.18 20.30 11.01
C GLY A 31 -6.30 20.75 10.06
N ASP A 32 -6.13 20.65 8.74
CA ASP A 32 -7.15 21.06 7.79
C ASP A 32 -8.33 20.09 7.74
N ALA A 33 -9.54 20.63 7.60
CA ALA A 33 -10.73 19.86 7.31
C ALA A 33 -10.88 19.67 5.79
N THR A 34 -11.19 18.46 5.36
CA THR A 34 -11.39 18.13 3.95
C THR A 34 -12.42 17.01 3.80
N THR A 35 -12.55 16.49 2.59
CA THR A 35 -13.41 15.36 2.27
C THR A 35 -12.63 14.36 1.43
N VAL A 36 -12.80 13.08 1.74
CA VAL A 36 -12.18 11.95 1.04
C VAL A 36 -13.26 10.95 0.63
N VAL A 37 -13.08 10.28 -0.49
CA VAL A 37 -14.00 9.22 -0.93
C VAL A 37 -13.51 7.88 -0.39
N LEU A 38 -14.25 7.30 0.55
CA LEU A 38 -13.97 6.00 1.16
C LEU A 38 -15.06 5.01 0.72
N GLY A 39 -14.68 3.89 0.10
CA GLY A 39 -15.67 2.89 -0.35
C GLY A 39 -16.72 3.42 -1.34
N GLY A 40 -16.44 4.53 -2.03
CA GLY A 40 -17.40 5.22 -2.91
C GLY A 40 -18.25 6.29 -2.22
N GLU A 41 -18.11 6.48 -0.91
CA GLU A 41 -18.84 7.46 -0.12
C GLU A 41 -17.98 8.67 0.25
N SER A 42 -18.55 9.86 0.07
CA SER A 42 -17.90 11.13 0.41
C SER A 42 -17.91 11.33 1.93
N THR A 43 -16.74 11.27 2.55
CA THR A 43 -16.58 11.29 4.02
C THR A 43 -15.81 12.54 4.47
N PRO A 44 -16.38 13.39 5.35
CA PRO A 44 -15.66 14.51 5.95
C PRO A 44 -14.58 14.00 6.91
N VAL A 45 -13.38 14.56 6.81
CA VAL A 45 -12.20 14.12 7.59
C VAL A 45 -11.31 15.29 7.95
N THR A 46 -10.41 15.09 8.91
CA THR A 46 -9.33 16.02 9.23
C THR A 46 -7.98 15.44 8.81
N VAL A 47 -7.12 16.26 8.23
CA VAL A 47 -5.74 15.87 7.93
C VAL A 47 -4.95 15.83 9.24
N SER A 48 -4.55 14.65 9.70
CA SER A 48 -3.78 14.48 10.95
C SER A 48 -2.28 14.72 10.75
N GLY A 49 -1.78 14.55 9.52
CA GLY A 49 -0.35 14.64 9.24
C GLY A 49 0.02 14.46 7.78
N VAL A 50 1.33 14.53 7.54
CA VAL A 50 1.94 14.32 6.22
C VAL A 50 3.06 13.29 6.35
N PHE A 51 3.10 12.33 5.43
CA PHE A 51 4.15 11.32 5.37
C PHE A 51 4.92 11.37 4.05
N GLY A 52 6.16 10.91 4.10
CA GLY A 52 7.03 10.71 2.95
C GLY A 52 7.25 9.23 2.66
N ILE A 53 7.51 8.93 1.40
CA ILE A 53 7.93 7.62 0.93
C ILE A 53 9.21 7.74 0.11
N GLU A 54 10.13 6.79 0.26
CA GLU A 54 11.42 6.83 -0.45
C GLU A 54 11.29 6.63 -1.96
N ALA A 55 10.29 5.84 -2.38
CA ALA A 55 9.99 5.64 -3.79
C ALA A 55 9.02 6.73 -4.25
N ALA A 56 9.23 7.32 -5.43
CA ALA A 56 8.23 8.21 -6.00
C ALA A 56 6.87 7.48 -6.08
N ALA A 57 5.78 8.15 -5.75
CA ALA A 57 4.43 7.56 -5.81
C ALA A 57 3.99 7.17 -7.24
N ALA A 58 4.87 7.27 -8.25
CA ALA A 58 4.59 7.00 -9.66
C ALA A 58 3.35 7.75 -10.17
N GLY A 59 3.12 8.97 -9.66
CA GLY A 59 1.94 9.78 -9.99
C GLY A 59 0.67 9.40 -9.22
N ALA A 60 0.72 8.40 -8.32
CA ALA A 60 -0.38 8.07 -7.44
C ALA A 60 -0.55 9.12 -6.34
N VAL A 61 -1.81 9.39 -5.99
CA VAL A 61 -2.16 10.12 -4.77
C VAL A 61 -2.30 9.10 -3.65
N LEU A 62 -1.46 9.20 -2.62
CA LEU A 62 -1.49 8.28 -1.49
C LEU A 62 -2.13 8.96 -0.27
N VAL A 63 -3.14 8.29 0.28
CA VAL A 63 -3.87 8.69 1.47
C VAL A 63 -3.86 7.52 2.45
N GLY A 64 -3.40 7.78 3.68
CA GLY A 64 -3.47 6.82 4.77
C GLY A 64 -4.70 7.07 5.64
N ILE A 65 -5.31 5.99 6.10
CA ILE A 65 -6.42 5.96 7.05
C ILE A 65 -6.07 5.01 8.20
N ASP A 66 -6.81 5.08 9.31
CA ASP A 66 -6.63 4.13 10.39
C ASP A 66 -7.06 2.70 9.99
N GLY A 67 -6.52 1.71 10.70
CA GLY A 67 -6.75 0.31 10.35
C GLY A 67 -8.17 -0.19 10.61
N GLU A 68 -8.93 0.41 11.52
CA GLU A 68 -10.33 0.02 11.78
C GLU A 68 -11.19 0.49 10.61
N THR A 69 -11.08 1.78 10.23
CA THR A 69 -11.74 2.32 9.03
C THR A 69 -11.36 1.54 7.77
N ALA A 70 -10.08 1.18 7.60
CA ALA A 70 -9.66 0.41 6.43
C ALA A 70 -10.34 -0.97 6.34
N ARG A 71 -10.52 -1.66 7.47
CA ARG A 71 -11.18 -2.98 7.50
C ARG A 71 -12.67 -2.86 7.23
N ASP A 72 -13.34 -1.92 7.89
CA ASP A 72 -14.78 -1.75 7.74
C ASP A 72 -15.17 -1.35 6.31
N VAL A 73 -14.36 -0.49 5.68
CA VAL A 73 -14.64 0.04 4.34
C VAL A 73 -14.17 -0.89 3.22
N PHE A 74 -12.97 -1.46 3.33
CA PHE A 74 -12.32 -2.16 2.21
C PHE A 74 -12.16 -3.67 2.40
N ALA A 75 -12.43 -4.20 3.60
CA ALA A 75 -12.45 -5.63 3.89
C ALA A 75 -13.68 -6.03 4.72
N PRO A 76 -14.91 -5.71 4.27
CA PRO A 76 -16.13 -5.95 5.06
C PRO A 76 -16.42 -7.44 5.29
N ASP A 77 -15.85 -8.33 4.49
CA ASP A 77 -15.87 -9.79 4.65
C ASP A 77 -14.68 -10.33 5.46
N GLY A 78 -13.80 -9.44 5.92
CA GLY A 78 -12.57 -9.77 6.63
C GLY A 78 -11.45 -10.29 5.74
N MET A 79 -11.58 -10.20 4.41
CA MET A 79 -10.60 -10.71 3.46
C MET A 79 -9.80 -9.57 2.80
N VAL A 80 -8.55 -9.88 2.45
CA VAL A 80 -7.69 -9.00 1.64
C VAL A 80 -6.99 -9.84 0.58
N PRO A 81 -6.69 -9.27 -0.59
CA PRO A 81 -6.03 -10.02 -1.67
C PRO A 81 -4.58 -10.36 -1.35
N GLN A 82 -3.94 -9.61 -0.45
CA GLN A 82 -2.54 -9.80 -0.10
C GLN A 82 -2.24 -9.31 1.32
N LEU A 83 -1.28 -9.97 1.96
CA LEU A 83 -0.69 -9.55 3.23
C LEU A 83 0.82 -9.50 3.05
N ALA A 84 1.41 -8.34 3.31
CA ALA A 84 2.85 -8.20 3.35
C ALA A 84 3.36 -8.46 4.77
N VAL A 85 4.36 -9.32 4.89
CA VAL A 85 4.95 -9.75 6.17
C VAL A 85 6.42 -9.35 6.16
N TRP A 86 6.85 -8.66 7.22
CA TRP A 86 8.24 -8.24 7.37
C TRP A 86 8.85 -8.87 8.61
N ALA A 87 10.09 -9.32 8.48
CA ALA A 87 10.92 -9.62 9.64
C ALA A 87 11.18 -8.34 10.43
N THR A 88 11.13 -8.42 11.76
CA THR A 88 11.50 -7.27 12.59
C THR A 88 13.02 -7.06 12.52
N PRO A 89 13.51 -5.80 12.52
CA PRO A 89 14.94 -5.53 12.47
C PRO A 89 15.75 -6.19 13.60
N SER A 90 15.14 -6.41 14.76
CA SER A 90 15.74 -7.10 15.90
C SER A 90 15.96 -8.60 15.69
N SER A 91 15.38 -9.19 14.64
CA SER A 91 15.53 -10.60 14.30
C SER A 91 16.85 -10.92 13.58
N GLY A 92 17.64 -9.90 13.23
CA GLY A 92 18.81 -10.06 12.37
C GLY A 92 18.42 -10.33 10.91
N ALA A 93 19.38 -10.78 10.10
CA ALA A 93 19.08 -11.23 8.75
C ALA A 93 18.19 -12.48 8.83
N VAL A 94 16.96 -12.37 8.34
CA VAL A 94 16.03 -13.49 8.23
C VAL A 94 16.06 -13.97 6.79
N ASP A 95 16.25 -15.26 6.62
CA ASP A 95 16.10 -15.94 5.33
C ASP A 95 14.64 -15.89 4.88
N GLU A 96 14.39 -15.34 3.69
CA GLU A 96 13.02 -15.13 3.17
C GLU A 96 12.32 -16.46 2.89
N ASP A 97 13.05 -17.47 2.41
CA ASP A 97 12.50 -18.82 2.15
C ASP A 97 12.01 -19.45 3.45
N ALA A 98 12.82 -19.40 4.50
CA ALA A 98 12.44 -19.89 5.82
C ALA A 98 11.27 -19.10 6.42
N LEU A 99 11.14 -17.80 6.13
CA LEU A 99 9.99 -17.00 6.56
C LEU A 99 8.72 -17.38 5.79
N ALA A 100 8.80 -17.49 4.46
CA ALA A 100 7.68 -17.90 3.62
C ALA A 100 7.16 -19.28 4.02
N GLN A 101 8.06 -20.24 4.26
CA GLN A 101 7.68 -21.58 4.74
C GLN A 101 6.90 -21.54 6.06
N ARG A 102 7.39 -20.79 7.06
CA ARG A 102 6.69 -20.66 8.36
C ARG A 102 5.32 -20.01 8.24
N VAL A 103 5.17 -19.05 7.32
CA VAL A 103 3.87 -18.43 7.05
C VAL A 103 2.96 -19.45 6.35
N GLY A 104 3.47 -20.16 5.35
CA GLY A 104 2.75 -21.19 4.61
C GLY A 104 2.16 -22.28 5.50
N ASP A 105 2.88 -22.70 6.54
CA ASP A 105 2.42 -23.72 7.50
C ASP A 105 1.14 -23.33 8.28
N VAL A 106 0.78 -22.05 8.32
CA VAL A 106 -0.41 -21.54 9.04
C VAL A 106 -1.46 -20.91 8.12
N LEU A 107 -1.25 -20.92 6.81
CA LEU A 107 -2.20 -20.34 5.86
C LEU A 107 -3.45 -21.20 5.68
N PRO A 108 -4.63 -20.57 5.45
CA PRO A 108 -5.83 -21.30 5.05
C PRO A 108 -5.70 -21.87 3.63
N GLU A 109 -6.57 -22.81 3.27
CA GLU A 109 -6.66 -23.31 1.90
C GLU A 109 -6.91 -22.16 0.91
N GLY A 110 -6.17 -22.16 -0.21
CA GLY A 110 -6.28 -21.15 -1.26
C GLY A 110 -5.41 -19.91 -1.06
N ALA A 111 -4.64 -19.81 0.04
CA ALA A 111 -3.62 -18.80 0.22
C ALA A 111 -2.21 -19.38 0.03
N GLU A 112 -1.29 -18.56 -0.43
CA GLU A 112 0.12 -18.91 -0.64
C GLU A 112 1.04 -17.87 0.01
N ALA A 113 2.18 -18.32 0.53
CA ALA A 113 3.25 -17.47 1.00
C ALA A 113 4.39 -17.50 -0.01
N VAL A 114 4.71 -16.35 -0.59
CA VAL A 114 5.85 -16.15 -1.49
C VAL A 114 6.88 -15.22 -0.84
N THR A 115 8.14 -15.31 -1.28
CA THR A 115 9.19 -14.41 -0.82
C THR A 115 9.04 -13.00 -1.41
N GLY A 116 9.72 -12.03 -0.81
CA GLY A 116 9.76 -10.68 -1.34
C GLY A 116 10.53 -10.60 -2.66
N GLU A 117 11.47 -11.51 -2.89
CA GLU A 117 12.13 -11.68 -4.19
C GLU A 117 11.16 -12.18 -5.26
N GLN A 118 10.42 -13.26 -4.98
CA GLN A 118 9.42 -13.83 -5.91
C GLN A 118 8.35 -12.80 -6.27
N ALA A 119 7.76 -12.12 -5.28
CA ALA A 119 6.75 -11.10 -5.52
C ALA A 119 7.24 -9.96 -6.41
N ARG A 120 8.54 -9.60 -6.34
CA ARG A 120 9.14 -8.58 -7.22
C ARG A 120 9.39 -9.12 -8.62
N ALA A 121 9.85 -10.36 -8.74
CA ALA A 121 10.07 -11.01 -10.02
C ALA A 121 8.75 -11.11 -10.81
N GLU A 122 7.67 -11.58 -10.16
CA GLU A 122 6.34 -11.66 -10.76
C GLU A 122 5.81 -10.28 -11.20
N ALA A 123 6.03 -9.24 -10.39
CA ALA A 123 5.64 -7.89 -10.75
C ALA A 123 6.41 -7.36 -11.98
N ILE A 124 7.69 -7.72 -12.14
CA ILE A 124 8.50 -7.38 -13.30
C ILE A 124 7.98 -8.12 -14.54
N GLU A 125 7.78 -9.43 -14.45
CA GLU A 125 7.27 -10.26 -15.55
C GLU A 125 5.92 -9.76 -16.07
N ALA A 126 5.01 -9.36 -15.18
CA ALA A 126 3.71 -8.80 -15.57
C ALA A 126 3.84 -7.50 -16.39
N VAL A 127 4.83 -6.65 -16.07
CA VAL A 127 5.11 -5.43 -16.85
C VAL A 127 5.70 -5.80 -18.22
N GLU A 128 6.64 -6.74 -18.25
CA GLU A 128 7.26 -7.21 -19.50
C GLU A 128 6.24 -7.83 -20.45
N GLU A 129 5.25 -8.56 -19.94
CA GLU A 129 4.17 -9.14 -20.76
C GLU A 129 3.35 -8.05 -21.47
N VAL A 130 2.95 -7.00 -20.74
CA VAL A 130 2.19 -5.87 -21.32
C VAL A 130 3.02 -5.14 -22.37
N LEU A 131 4.30 -4.89 -22.10
CA LEU A 131 5.19 -4.24 -23.06
C LEU A 131 5.38 -5.08 -24.32
N GLY A 132 5.55 -6.39 -24.18
CA GLY A 132 5.66 -7.32 -25.31
C GLY A 132 4.40 -7.38 -26.17
N PHE A 133 3.21 -7.28 -25.55
CA PHE A 133 1.95 -7.14 -26.28
C PHE A 133 1.91 -5.83 -27.10
N VAL A 134 2.27 -4.69 -26.51
CA VAL A 134 2.29 -3.39 -27.20
C VAL A 134 3.28 -3.40 -28.36
N GLU A 135 4.48 -3.94 -28.16
CA GLU A 135 5.49 -4.09 -29.22
C GLU A 135 4.96 -4.93 -30.37
N SER A 136 4.37 -6.10 -30.06
CA SER A 136 3.81 -6.99 -31.07
C SER A 136 2.66 -6.34 -31.84
N PHE A 137 1.79 -5.61 -31.14
CA PHE A 137 0.67 -4.89 -31.76
C PHE A 137 1.16 -3.83 -32.76
N LEU A 138 2.13 -3.00 -32.37
CA LEU A 138 2.70 -1.95 -33.23
C LEU A 138 3.57 -2.47 -34.39
N LEU A 139 4.01 -3.73 -34.32
CA LEU A 139 4.78 -4.37 -35.40
C LEU A 139 3.88 -5.01 -36.45
N VAL A 140 2.75 -5.61 -36.01
CA VAL A 140 1.79 -6.28 -36.89
C VAL A 140 0.83 -5.28 -37.56
N PHE A 141 0.53 -4.17 -36.89
CA PHE A 141 -0.40 -3.13 -37.34
C PHE A 141 0.28 -1.76 -37.45
#